data_AF-A0A961AFV7-F1
#
_entry.id   AF-A0A961AFV7-F1
#
_cell.length_a   1.000
_cell.length_b   1.000
_cell.length_c   1.000
_cell.angle_alpha   90.00
_cell.angle_beta   90.00
_cell.angle_gamma   90.00
#
_symmetry.space_group_name_H-M   'P 1'
#
loop_
_entity.id
_entity.type
_entity.pdbx_description
1 polymer ?
#
loop_
_entity_poly.entity_id
_entity_poly.type
_entity_poly.pdbx_seq_one_letter_code
_entity_poly.pdbx_strand_id
1 'polypeptide(L)'
;MELNDDFQDGIELELILDFMMTDQERMEVLRSRWPEGGLFLDKEWVLSPRAFPLRAEEVEVVQRLGPALASFQRVAEQLYLASAEGSAPSWVAEVLDRGKPPELVQQGRAEVWRGKLPRVIRPDLVLTEQGVAITELDSIPGGIGLTAWLNETYAAMGDVVIGGPEGMVEGFRAAFPEENFLISEESGDYAPEMRWLAERLGEDRKVVRPWETEPEAWRGRSMYRFFELFDLAEVPHARVFLEMAARGEMEMTPPPRAFVEEKLWLALYVEPSLRGWWTAHLESAVVELLDRCIPQGWLVEDVPTPGFAEIAGLGVPDWAAVGGLGRAERELVLKVSGFSALGWGSRSVRIGHDLSAADWAAAVELALAQAQVQPQVMQRFHTGRVVQHPAWKDELGISLQVPSRVRLCPYYFVPKEAGQVRLGGVLAAVCPEDKKILHGMRDAMMLPCCDGGAA
;
A
#
# COMPACT_ATOMS: atom_id res chain seq x y z
N MET A 1 -15.76 44.97 -44.81
CA MET A 1 -16.29 43.61 -44.99
C MET A 1 -15.63 42.80 -43.89
N GLU A 2 -16.23 42.89 -42.71
CA GLU A 2 -15.77 42.23 -41.49
C GLU A 2 -17.01 41.65 -40.83
N LEU A 3 -16.76 40.60 -40.05
CA LEU A 3 -17.66 39.77 -39.25
C LEU A 3 -18.23 38.56 -40.00
N ASN A 4 -17.60 37.39 -39.77
CA ASN A 4 -18.10 36.43 -38.80
C ASN A 4 -17.10 35.27 -38.63
N ASP A 5 -16.34 35.26 -37.53
CA ASP A 5 -15.55 34.10 -37.05
C ASP A 5 -16.18 33.43 -35.81
N ASP A 6 -17.28 33.96 -35.24
CA ASP A 6 -17.88 33.46 -33.99
C ASP A 6 -18.81 32.24 -34.14
N PHE A 7 -18.91 31.63 -35.33
CA PHE A 7 -19.87 30.53 -35.59
C PHE A 7 -19.24 29.14 -35.74
N GLN A 8 -17.91 29.00 -35.79
CA GLN A 8 -17.24 27.69 -35.87
C GLN A 8 -16.87 27.10 -34.50
N ASP A 9 -16.48 27.94 -33.54
CA ASP A 9 -16.09 27.46 -32.19
C ASP A 9 -17.27 26.88 -31.38
N GLY A 10 -18.50 27.41 -31.58
CA GLY A 10 -19.69 26.91 -30.89
C GLY A 10 -20.17 25.53 -31.40
N ILE A 11 -19.94 25.23 -32.68
CA ILE A 11 -20.37 23.97 -33.31
C ILE A 11 -19.40 22.84 -32.96
N GLU A 12 -18.09 23.10 -32.85
CA GLU A 12 -17.12 22.11 -32.36
C GLU A 12 -17.34 21.77 -30.88
N LEU A 13 -17.66 22.75 -30.03
CA LEU A 13 -17.99 22.50 -28.61
C LEU A 13 -19.31 21.74 -28.42
N GLU A 14 -20.37 22.06 -29.19
CA GLU A 14 -21.62 21.30 -29.15
C GLU A 14 -21.45 19.87 -29.70
N LEU A 15 -20.64 19.66 -30.74
CA LEU A 15 -20.33 18.32 -31.27
C LEU A 15 -19.43 17.49 -30.35
N ILE A 16 -18.55 18.11 -29.56
CA ILE A 16 -17.73 17.43 -28.55
C ILE A 16 -18.59 17.05 -27.33
N LEU A 17 -19.54 17.90 -26.93
CA LEU A 17 -20.50 17.62 -25.86
C LEU A 17 -21.47 16.47 -26.22
N ASP A 18 -21.82 16.31 -27.50
CA ASP A 18 -22.71 15.26 -28.01
C ASP A 18 -22.10 13.83 -27.96
N PHE A 19 -20.79 13.71 -27.66
CA PHE A 19 -20.07 12.42 -27.56
C PHE A 19 -19.64 12.04 -26.14
N MET A 20 -19.87 12.91 -25.14
CA MET A 20 -19.50 12.60 -23.76
C MET A 20 -20.68 11.94 -23.04
N MET A 21 -20.48 10.68 -22.62
CA MET A 21 -21.46 9.96 -21.82
C MET A 21 -21.89 10.80 -20.59
N THR A 22 -23.19 10.91 -20.39
CA THR A 22 -23.78 11.46 -19.18
C THR A 22 -23.37 10.65 -17.96
N ASP A 23 -23.40 11.24 -16.78
CA ASP A 23 -23.10 10.53 -15.54
C ASP A 23 -24.01 9.29 -15.37
N GLN A 24 -25.27 9.37 -15.77
CA GLN A 24 -26.20 8.24 -15.74
C GLN A 24 -25.76 7.10 -16.67
N GLU A 25 -25.41 7.38 -17.93
CA GLU A 25 -24.93 6.36 -18.88
C GLU A 25 -23.64 5.71 -18.38
N ARG A 26 -22.75 6.49 -17.76
CA ARG A 26 -21.51 5.98 -17.16
C ARG A 26 -21.81 5.04 -16.00
N MET A 27 -22.79 5.37 -15.17
CA MET A 27 -23.27 4.48 -14.11
C MET A 27 -23.89 3.19 -14.63
N GLU A 28 -24.62 3.25 -15.74
CA GLU A 28 -25.17 2.07 -16.41
C GLU A 28 -24.05 1.16 -16.94
N VAL A 29 -23.00 1.73 -17.54
CA VAL A 29 -21.81 0.97 -17.97
C VAL A 29 -21.11 0.32 -16.77
N LEU A 30 -20.84 1.07 -15.69
CA LEU A 30 -20.23 0.54 -14.46
C LEU A 30 -21.00 -0.67 -13.91
N ARG A 31 -22.32 -0.57 -13.80
CA ARG A 31 -23.16 -1.67 -13.31
C ARG A 31 -23.19 -2.85 -14.27
N SER A 32 -23.25 -2.62 -15.57
CA SER A 32 -23.28 -3.69 -16.58
C SER A 32 -21.97 -4.50 -16.64
N ARG A 33 -20.84 -3.88 -16.27
CA ARG A 33 -19.52 -4.49 -16.25
C ARG A 33 -19.13 -5.09 -14.90
N TRP A 34 -20.00 -4.99 -13.90
CA TRP A 34 -19.72 -5.51 -12.57
C TRP A 34 -19.53 -7.03 -12.60
N PRO A 35 -18.42 -7.58 -12.06
CA PRO A 35 -18.18 -9.01 -12.11
C PRO A 35 -19.23 -9.82 -11.35
N GLU A 36 -19.58 -11.00 -11.88
CA GLU A 36 -20.45 -11.96 -11.20
C GLU A 36 -19.76 -12.43 -9.91
N GLY A 37 -20.33 -12.10 -8.74
CA GLY A 37 -19.71 -12.36 -7.43
C GLY A 37 -18.90 -11.19 -6.84
N GLY A 38 -18.76 -10.07 -7.55
CA GLY A 38 -18.04 -8.88 -7.10
C GLY A 38 -16.52 -9.04 -7.09
N LEU A 39 -15.81 -7.98 -6.70
CA LEU A 39 -14.33 -7.96 -6.57
C LEU A 39 -13.88 -8.08 -5.11
N PHE A 40 -14.79 -7.86 -4.17
CA PHE A 40 -14.57 -8.02 -2.74
C PHE A 40 -15.81 -8.66 -2.11
N LEU A 41 -15.62 -9.65 -1.25
CA LEU A 41 -16.73 -10.19 -0.47
C LEU A 41 -17.25 -9.10 0.48
N ASP A 42 -18.57 -8.87 0.47
CA ASP A 42 -19.32 -8.03 1.42
C ASP A 42 -18.85 -6.57 1.59
N LYS A 43 -18.07 -6.03 0.63
CA LYS A 43 -17.70 -4.61 0.60
C LYS A 43 -18.47 -3.87 -0.48
N GLU A 44 -19.36 -3.00 -0.02
CA GLU A 44 -19.99 -1.95 -0.83
C GLU A 44 -19.16 -0.67 -0.71
N TRP A 45 -19.15 0.14 -1.75
CA TRP A 45 -18.57 1.49 -1.75
C TRP A 45 -19.44 2.43 -2.58
N VAL A 46 -19.29 3.73 -2.34
CA VAL A 46 -20.01 4.75 -3.10
C VAL A 46 -19.49 4.79 -4.52
N LEU A 47 -20.37 4.66 -5.50
CA LEU A 47 -19.98 4.74 -6.90
C LEU A 47 -19.74 6.20 -7.32
N SER A 48 -18.86 6.40 -8.28
CA SER A 48 -18.66 7.69 -8.93
C SER A 48 -18.58 7.50 -10.44
N PRO A 49 -19.19 8.39 -11.24
CA PRO A 49 -19.03 8.29 -12.69
C PRO A 49 -17.64 8.70 -13.16
N ARG A 50 -16.80 9.36 -12.36
CA ARG A 50 -15.51 9.92 -12.82
C ARG A 50 -14.31 9.23 -12.15
N ALA A 51 -13.24 9.03 -12.92
CA ALA A 51 -11.94 8.63 -12.39
C ALA A 51 -11.35 9.78 -11.55
N PHE A 52 -10.45 9.46 -10.62
CA PHE A 52 -9.86 10.47 -9.75
C PHE A 52 -8.70 11.20 -10.46
N PRO A 53 -8.79 12.51 -10.72
CA PRO A 53 -7.73 13.23 -11.44
C PRO A 53 -6.52 13.51 -10.53
N LEU A 54 -5.33 13.19 -11.02
CA LEU A 54 -4.07 13.64 -10.43
C LEU A 54 -3.46 14.79 -11.23
N ARG A 55 -2.81 15.72 -10.53
CA ARG A 55 -2.03 16.79 -11.17
C ARG A 55 -0.78 16.19 -11.80
N ALA A 56 -0.26 16.82 -12.86
CA ALA A 56 0.97 16.37 -13.52
C ALA A 56 2.16 16.18 -12.55
N GLU A 57 2.32 17.08 -11.58
CA GLU A 57 3.35 16.99 -10.53
C GLU A 57 3.17 15.76 -9.61
N GLU A 58 1.92 15.37 -9.33
CA GLU A 58 1.59 14.19 -8.53
C GLU A 58 1.86 12.92 -9.32
N VAL A 59 1.51 12.90 -10.60
CA VAL A 59 1.82 11.80 -11.52
C VAL A 59 3.32 11.58 -11.62
N GLU A 60 4.12 12.65 -11.77
CA GLU A 60 5.59 12.56 -11.83
C GLU A 60 6.15 11.92 -10.54
N VAL A 61 5.71 12.39 -9.38
CA VAL A 61 6.15 11.85 -8.08
C VAL A 61 5.77 10.36 -7.97
N VAL A 62 4.52 10.00 -8.30
CA VAL A 62 4.05 8.62 -8.27
C VAL A 62 4.84 7.74 -9.25
N GLN A 63 5.17 8.20 -10.45
CA GLN A 63 5.99 7.43 -11.39
C GLN A 63 7.40 7.18 -10.86
N ARG A 64 8.04 8.20 -10.28
CA ARG A 64 9.40 8.11 -9.74
C ARG A 64 9.49 7.26 -8.48
N LEU A 65 8.41 7.16 -7.70
CA LEU A 65 8.38 6.37 -6.46
C LEU A 65 8.57 4.87 -6.71
N GLY A 66 8.13 4.31 -7.83
CA GLY A 66 8.25 2.87 -8.09
C GLY A 66 9.70 2.36 -8.07
N PRO A 67 10.58 2.83 -8.98
CA PRO A 67 12.00 2.48 -8.97
C PRO A 67 12.73 2.85 -7.67
N ALA A 68 12.35 3.97 -7.05
CA ALA A 68 12.92 4.42 -5.78
C ALA A 68 12.61 3.44 -4.64
N LEU A 69 11.36 3.00 -4.52
CA LEU A 69 10.93 2.05 -3.49
C LEU A 69 11.48 0.64 -3.72
N ALA A 70 11.63 0.20 -4.99
CA ALA A 70 12.32 -1.04 -5.29
C ALA A 70 13.80 -1.00 -4.85
N SER A 71 14.47 0.13 -5.09
CA SER A 71 15.84 0.35 -4.61
C SER A 71 15.92 0.41 -3.09
N PHE A 72 14.95 1.06 -2.44
CA PHE A 72 14.83 1.11 -1.00
C PHE A 72 14.68 -0.29 -0.38
N GLN A 73 13.77 -1.13 -0.88
CA GLN A 73 13.60 -2.51 -0.38
C GLN A 73 14.87 -3.34 -0.54
N ARG A 74 15.60 -3.18 -1.65
CA ARG A 74 16.91 -3.83 -1.87
C ARG A 74 17.96 -3.39 -0.84
N VAL A 75 18.06 -2.09 -0.57
CA VAL A 75 19.03 -1.56 0.41
C VAL A 75 18.62 -1.90 1.85
N ALA A 76 17.31 -1.98 2.13
CA ALA A 76 16.76 -2.44 3.40
C ALA A 76 17.13 -3.91 3.67
N GLU A 77 17.01 -4.79 2.67
CA GLU A 77 17.50 -6.16 2.77
C GLU A 77 18.99 -6.20 3.12
N GLN A 78 19.80 -5.44 2.39
CA GLN A 78 21.25 -5.40 2.61
C GLN A 78 21.58 -4.96 4.04
N LEU A 79 20.88 -3.95 4.56
CA LEU A 79 21.03 -3.49 5.94
C LEU A 79 20.66 -4.57 6.95
N TYR A 80 19.51 -5.23 6.75
CA TYR A 80 19.04 -6.28 7.64
C TYR A 80 20.03 -7.45 7.71
N LEU A 81 20.50 -7.94 6.55
CA LEU A 81 21.46 -9.04 6.50
C LEU A 81 22.82 -8.63 7.08
N ALA A 82 23.32 -7.44 6.73
CA ALA A 82 24.59 -6.93 7.28
C ALA A 82 24.51 -6.77 8.81
N SER A 83 23.38 -6.30 9.34
CA SER A 83 23.12 -6.18 10.77
C SER A 83 23.13 -7.55 11.45
N ALA A 84 22.45 -8.55 10.87
CA ALA A 84 22.43 -9.93 11.38
C ALA A 84 23.80 -10.62 11.31
N GLU A 85 24.61 -10.30 10.29
CA GLU A 85 25.97 -10.82 10.10
C GLU A 85 27.04 -10.06 10.91
N GLY A 86 26.68 -8.95 11.58
CA GLY A 86 27.58 -8.15 12.42
C GLY A 86 28.46 -7.14 11.67
N SER A 87 28.12 -6.81 10.42
CA SER A 87 28.81 -5.80 9.60
C SER A 87 28.06 -4.45 9.49
N ALA A 88 26.88 -4.35 10.12
CA ALA A 88 26.14 -3.11 10.36
C ALA A 88 25.63 -3.11 11.82
N PRO A 89 25.04 -2.00 12.34
CA PRO A 89 24.56 -1.95 13.73
C PRO A 89 23.60 -3.11 14.04
N SER A 90 23.91 -3.94 15.05
CA SER A 90 23.18 -5.19 15.34
C SER A 90 21.72 -4.95 15.73
N TRP A 91 21.46 -3.80 16.37
CA TRP A 91 20.13 -3.43 16.86
C TRP A 91 19.06 -3.40 15.76
N VAL A 92 19.44 -3.16 14.49
CA VAL A 92 18.48 -3.13 13.37
C VAL A 92 17.81 -4.49 13.18
N ALA A 93 18.61 -5.55 13.04
CA ALA A 93 18.11 -6.91 12.94
C ALA A 93 17.42 -7.35 14.24
N GLU A 94 17.96 -6.99 15.41
CA GLU A 94 17.35 -7.30 16.70
C GLU A 94 15.93 -6.73 16.81
N VAL A 95 15.72 -5.46 16.46
CA VAL A 95 14.40 -4.81 16.47
C VAL A 95 13.46 -5.44 15.45
N LEU A 96 13.92 -5.67 14.22
CA LEU A 96 13.12 -6.28 13.16
C LEU A 96 12.76 -7.75 13.44
N ASP A 97 13.49 -8.45 14.30
CA ASP A 97 13.20 -9.84 14.68
C ASP A 97 12.26 -9.97 15.89
N ARG A 98 12.04 -8.90 16.67
CA ARG A 98 11.19 -8.93 17.87
C ARG A 98 9.79 -9.47 17.56
N GLY A 99 9.31 -10.32 18.45
CA GLY A 99 7.99 -10.95 18.35
C GLY A 99 7.89 -12.14 17.40
N LYS A 100 8.93 -12.42 16.61
CA LYS A 100 8.87 -13.44 15.56
C LYS A 100 9.40 -14.79 16.05
N PRO A 101 8.81 -15.92 15.62
CA PRO A 101 9.36 -17.24 15.91
C PRO A 101 10.81 -17.37 15.40
N PRO A 102 11.76 -17.87 16.23
CA PRO A 102 13.16 -18.00 15.84
C PRO A 102 13.36 -18.83 14.56
N GLU A 103 12.55 -19.86 14.35
CA GLU A 103 12.59 -20.68 13.14
C GLU A 103 12.21 -19.90 11.88
N LEU A 104 11.27 -18.95 11.99
CA LEU A 104 10.84 -18.12 10.87
C LEU A 104 11.91 -17.07 10.55
N VAL A 105 12.55 -16.49 11.57
CA VAL A 105 13.70 -15.60 11.41
C VAL A 105 14.85 -16.32 10.72
N GLN A 106 15.21 -17.51 11.20
CA GLN A 106 16.26 -18.33 10.60
C GLN A 106 15.93 -18.68 9.14
N GLN A 107 14.70 -19.09 8.88
CA GLN A 107 14.24 -19.39 7.53
C GLN A 107 14.32 -18.16 6.62
N GLY A 108 13.87 -16.99 7.07
CA GLY A 108 13.89 -15.75 6.28
C GLY A 108 15.29 -15.23 5.94
N ARG A 109 16.32 -15.73 6.63
CA ARG A 109 17.75 -15.45 6.39
C ARG A 109 18.44 -16.51 5.53
N ALA A 110 17.77 -17.60 5.18
CA ALA A 110 18.37 -18.67 4.40
C ALA A 110 18.84 -18.17 3.02
N GLU A 111 19.95 -18.70 2.54
CA GLU A 111 20.62 -18.24 1.31
C GLU A 111 19.71 -18.33 0.07
N VAL A 112 18.80 -19.31 0.03
CA VAL A 112 17.80 -19.48 -1.03
C VAL A 112 16.89 -18.25 -1.22
N TRP A 113 16.79 -17.38 -0.21
CA TRP A 113 15.99 -16.15 -0.23
C TRP A 113 16.79 -14.88 -0.45
N ARG A 114 18.14 -14.93 -0.45
CA ARG A 114 18.99 -13.76 -0.63
C ARG A 114 18.70 -13.11 -1.99
N GLY A 115 18.47 -11.80 -1.99
CA GLY A 115 18.09 -11.02 -3.17
C GLY A 115 16.64 -11.22 -3.64
N LYS A 116 15.86 -12.09 -2.99
CA LYS A 116 14.43 -12.24 -3.30
C LYS A 116 13.62 -11.26 -2.45
N LEU A 117 12.86 -10.42 -3.13
CA LEU A 117 11.99 -9.39 -2.57
C LEU A 117 10.60 -9.47 -3.21
N PRO A 118 9.57 -8.84 -2.60
CA PRO A 118 8.26 -8.69 -3.21
C PRO A 118 8.39 -8.03 -4.58
N ARG A 119 7.71 -8.61 -5.57
CA ARG A 119 7.67 -8.08 -6.94
C ARG A 119 6.44 -7.21 -7.23
N VAL A 120 5.59 -7.03 -6.22
CA VAL A 120 4.57 -5.97 -6.19
C VAL A 120 4.92 -5.07 -5.03
N ILE A 121 4.98 -3.78 -5.30
CA ILE A 121 5.25 -2.76 -4.31
C ILE A 121 4.03 -1.85 -4.33
N ARG A 122 3.34 -1.74 -3.19
CA ARG A 122 2.21 -0.83 -3.02
C ARG A 122 2.46 0.05 -1.79
N PRO A 123 2.95 1.29 -1.95
CA PRO A 123 2.87 2.25 -0.86
C PRO A 123 1.43 2.74 -0.73
N ASP A 124 1.00 2.99 0.50
CA ASP A 124 -0.20 3.77 0.75
C ASP A 124 0.22 5.23 0.96
N LEU A 125 -0.36 6.13 0.17
CA LEU A 125 0.00 7.54 0.11
C LEU A 125 -1.18 8.40 0.54
N VAL A 126 -0.99 9.27 1.53
CA VAL A 126 -1.95 10.35 1.80
C VAL A 126 -1.65 11.51 0.85
N LEU A 127 -2.66 11.98 0.11
CA LEU A 127 -2.55 13.16 -0.73
C LEU A 127 -2.70 14.42 0.12
N THR A 128 -1.63 15.19 0.29
CA THR A 128 -1.56 16.39 1.14
C THR A 128 -1.54 17.67 0.31
N GLU A 129 -1.48 18.84 0.97
CA GLU A 129 -1.27 20.13 0.29
C GLU A 129 0.13 20.25 -0.34
N GLN A 130 1.12 19.53 0.19
CA GLN A 130 2.53 19.62 -0.21
C GLN A 130 2.98 18.46 -1.13
N GLY A 131 2.07 17.57 -1.52
CA GLY A 131 2.36 16.40 -2.34
C GLY A 131 1.80 15.12 -1.73
N VAL A 132 2.62 14.07 -1.63
CA VAL A 132 2.21 12.77 -1.09
C VAL A 132 3.04 12.38 0.13
N ALA A 133 2.41 11.75 1.12
CA ALA A 133 3.04 11.23 2.33
C ALA A 133 2.83 9.72 2.45
N ILE A 134 3.92 8.95 2.53
CA ILE A 134 3.88 7.49 2.67
C ILE A 134 3.47 7.11 4.09
N THR A 135 2.40 6.34 4.23
CA THR A 135 1.94 5.83 5.52
C THR A 135 2.37 4.40 5.78
N GLU A 136 2.43 3.57 4.74
CA GLU A 136 2.89 2.18 4.82
C GLU A 136 3.40 1.69 3.47
N LEU A 137 4.13 0.58 3.50
CA LEU A 137 4.54 -0.17 2.33
C LEU A 137 4.00 -1.60 2.49
N ASP A 138 3.09 -1.98 1.61
CA ASP A 138 2.47 -3.30 1.64
C ASP A 138 3.28 -4.28 0.78
N SER A 139 3.61 -5.43 1.38
CA SER A 139 4.38 -6.52 0.78
C SER A 139 3.49 -7.62 0.21
N ILE A 140 2.21 -7.66 0.59
CA ILE A 140 1.19 -8.60 0.11
C ILE A 140 -0.10 -7.84 -0.24
N PRO A 141 -0.03 -6.88 -1.18
CA PRO A 141 -1.15 -5.98 -1.42
C PRO A 141 -2.33 -6.67 -2.11
N GLY A 142 -3.51 -6.56 -1.51
CA GLY A 142 -4.77 -6.72 -2.23
C GLY A 142 -5.15 -5.48 -3.05
N GLY A 143 -6.29 -5.53 -3.75
CA GLY A 143 -6.80 -4.47 -4.61
C GLY A 143 -6.24 -4.50 -6.04
N ILE A 144 -5.42 -5.50 -6.39
CA ILE A 144 -4.81 -5.62 -7.72
C ILE A 144 -5.90 -5.87 -8.78
N GLY A 145 -6.74 -6.89 -8.56
CA GLY A 145 -7.82 -7.24 -9.49
C GLY A 145 -8.89 -6.15 -9.53
N LEU A 146 -9.22 -5.52 -8.39
CA LEU A 146 -10.12 -4.38 -8.36
C LEU A 146 -9.60 -3.21 -9.22
N THR A 147 -8.35 -2.82 -9.03
CA THR A 147 -7.77 -1.69 -9.76
C THR A 147 -7.67 -2.00 -11.25
N ALA A 148 -7.35 -3.23 -11.62
CA ALA A 148 -7.34 -3.67 -13.02
C ALA A 148 -8.73 -3.54 -13.67
N TRP A 149 -9.78 -4.02 -12.99
CA TRP A 149 -11.16 -3.91 -13.48
C TRP A 149 -11.62 -2.44 -13.58
N LEU A 150 -11.28 -1.61 -12.58
CA LEU A 150 -11.57 -0.18 -12.59
C LEU A 150 -10.86 0.51 -13.78
N ASN A 151 -9.57 0.24 -13.98
CA ASN A 151 -8.81 0.79 -15.11
C ASN A 151 -9.49 0.44 -16.45
N GLU A 152 -9.79 -0.83 -16.69
CA GLU A 152 -10.48 -1.27 -17.91
C GLU A 152 -11.84 -0.59 -18.08
N THR A 153 -12.63 -0.52 -17.00
CA THR A 153 -14.00 -0.02 -17.05
C THR A 153 -14.05 1.49 -17.31
N TYR A 154 -13.22 2.28 -16.62
CA TYR A 154 -13.17 3.73 -16.84
C TYR A 154 -12.49 4.09 -18.17
N ALA A 155 -11.44 3.36 -18.58
CA ALA A 155 -10.85 3.55 -19.90
C ALA A 155 -11.86 3.30 -21.04
N ALA A 156 -12.72 2.28 -20.89
CA ALA A 156 -13.79 2.03 -21.86
C ALA A 156 -14.87 3.13 -21.89
N MET A 157 -14.98 3.93 -20.84
CA MET A 157 -15.81 5.15 -20.79
C MET A 157 -15.05 6.41 -21.23
N GLY A 158 -13.83 6.28 -21.74
CA GLY A 158 -13.03 7.36 -22.31
C GLY A 158 -12.04 8.04 -21.35
N ASP A 159 -11.92 7.59 -20.09
CA ASP A 159 -10.93 8.18 -19.17
C ASP A 159 -9.49 7.76 -19.52
N VAL A 160 -8.56 8.70 -19.46
CA VAL A 160 -7.11 8.44 -19.61
C VAL A 160 -6.55 7.98 -18.27
N VAL A 161 -6.85 6.72 -17.90
CA VAL A 161 -6.41 6.13 -16.63
C VAL A 161 -4.89 5.90 -16.61
N ILE A 162 -4.27 6.14 -15.45
CA ILE A 162 -2.83 5.92 -15.26
C ILE A 162 -2.55 4.42 -15.35
N GLY A 163 -1.57 4.05 -16.19
CA GLY A 163 -1.26 2.67 -16.52
C GLY A 163 -2.12 2.08 -17.65
N GLY A 164 -3.14 2.80 -18.12
CA GLY A 164 -4.04 2.34 -19.17
C GLY A 164 -4.95 1.18 -18.74
N PRO A 165 -5.77 0.64 -19.67
CA PRO A 165 -6.75 -0.42 -19.37
C PRO A 165 -6.09 -1.75 -18.95
N GLU A 166 -4.88 -2.04 -19.43
CA GLU A 166 -4.23 -3.36 -19.25
C GLU A 166 -3.00 -3.33 -18.32
N GLY A 167 -2.51 -2.15 -17.91
CA GLY A 167 -1.24 -2.01 -17.19
C GLY A 167 -1.14 -2.82 -15.89
N MET A 168 -2.25 -2.96 -15.15
CA MET A 168 -2.30 -3.81 -13.96
C MET A 168 -2.11 -5.30 -14.29
N VAL A 169 -2.79 -5.80 -15.34
CA VAL A 169 -2.73 -7.22 -15.74
C VAL A 169 -1.38 -7.53 -16.39
N GLU A 170 -0.89 -6.67 -17.28
CA GLU A 170 0.42 -6.83 -17.91
C GLU A 170 1.57 -6.71 -16.91
N GLY A 171 1.47 -5.77 -15.98
CA GLY A 171 2.43 -5.61 -14.88
C GLY A 171 2.48 -6.85 -14.01
N PHE A 172 1.31 -7.36 -13.58
CA PHE A 172 1.24 -8.60 -12.81
C PHE A 172 1.80 -9.80 -13.59
N ARG A 173 1.45 -9.96 -14.87
CA ARG A 173 1.98 -11.03 -15.73
C ARG A 173 3.50 -10.98 -15.84
N ALA A 174 4.08 -9.79 -15.99
CA ALA A 174 5.53 -9.62 -16.07
C ALA A 174 6.23 -9.93 -14.74
N ALA A 175 5.61 -9.60 -13.60
CA ALA A 175 6.13 -9.93 -12.28
C ALA A 175 5.93 -11.42 -11.93
N PHE A 176 4.86 -12.04 -12.42
CA PHE A 176 4.40 -13.37 -12.05
C PHE A 176 3.89 -14.19 -13.26
N PRO A 177 4.81 -14.69 -14.09
CA PRO A 177 4.45 -15.38 -15.34
C PRO A 177 3.89 -16.79 -15.16
N GLU A 178 3.91 -17.40 -13.96
CA GLU A 178 3.44 -18.78 -13.77
C GLU A 178 2.70 -19.04 -12.44
N GLU A 179 2.74 -18.09 -11.52
CA GLU A 179 2.24 -18.17 -10.16
C GLU A 179 0.72 -18.39 -10.09
N ASN A 180 0.31 -19.40 -9.35
CA ASN A 180 -1.06 -19.59 -8.88
C ASN A 180 -1.24 -18.83 -7.56
N PHE A 181 -2.46 -18.45 -7.18
CA PHE A 181 -2.71 -17.71 -5.94
C PHE A 181 -2.97 -18.68 -4.79
N LEU A 182 -2.25 -18.53 -3.66
CA LEU A 182 -2.48 -19.30 -2.44
C LEU A 182 -3.04 -18.36 -1.36
N ILE A 183 -4.34 -18.46 -1.09
CA ILE A 183 -5.09 -17.49 -0.28
C ILE A 183 -5.56 -18.10 1.05
N SER A 184 -5.21 -17.49 2.18
CA SER A 184 -5.70 -17.95 3.50
C SER A 184 -7.16 -17.59 3.74
N GLU A 185 -7.71 -18.07 4.86
CA GLU A 185 -9.05 -17.72 5.30
C GLU A 185 -9.14 -16.25 5.72
N GLU A 186 -8.15 -15.73 6.47
CA GLU A 186 -8.07 -14.32 6.88
C GLU A 186 -8.04 -13.36 5.67
N SER A 187 -7.40 -13.78 4.57
CA SER A 187 -7.37 -13.01 3.33
C SER A 187 -8.52 -13.36 2.36
N GLY A 188 -9.49 -14.16 2.80
CA GLY A 188 -10.55 -14.73 1.95
C GLY A 188 -11.41 -13.69 1.23
N ASP A 189 -11.57 -12.49 1.81
CA ASP A 189 -12.32 -11.36 1.22
C ASP A 189 -11.79 -10.92 -0.16
N TYR A 190 -10.51 -11.19 -0.43
CA TYR A 190 -9.82 -10.86 -1.68
C TYR A 190 -9.92 -11.99 -2.72
N ALA A 191 -10.47 -13.16 -2.37
CA ALA A 191 -10.58 -14.28 -3.31
C ALA A 191 -11.33 -13.93 -4.60
N PRO A 192 -12.42 -13.12 -4.61
CA PRO A 192 -13.09 -12.73 -5.84
C PRO A 192 -12.18 -11.95 -6.80
N GLU A 193 -11.45 -10.92 -6.33
CA GLU A 193 -10.53 -10.18 -7.20
C GLU A 193 -9.38 -11.04 -7.74
N MET A 194 -8.88 -12.00 -6.94
CA MET A 194 -7.82 -12.90 -7.39
C MET A 194 -8.32 -13.89 -8.45
N ARG A 195 -9.58 -14.35 -8.35
CA ARG A 195 -10.21 -15.18 -9.39
C ARG A 195 -10.39 -14.39 -10.68
N TRP A 196 -10.93 -13.18 -10.57
CA TRP A 196 -11.09 -12.28 -11.70
C TRP A 196 -9.73 -12.03 -12.39
N LEU A 197 -8.67 -11.76 -11.60
CA LEU A 197 -7.33 -11.56 -12.14
C LEU A 197 -6.78 -12.83 -12.80
N ALA A 198 -6.97 -14.00 -12.19
CA ALA A 198 -6.56 -15.28 -12.77
C ALA A 198 -7.22 -15.55 -14.13
N GLU A 199 -8.52 -15.26 -14.26
CA GLU A 199 -9.25 -15.37 -15.54
C GLU A 199 -8.68 -14.43 -16.61
N ARG A 200 -8.29 -13.20 -16.24
CA ARG A 200 -7.67 -12.24 -17.18
C ARG A 200 -6.23 -12.59 -17.55
N LEU A 201 -5.50 -13.25 -16.64
CA LEU A 201 -4.15 -13.72 -16.92
C LEU A 201 -4.16 -14.92 -17.89
N GLY A 202 -5.20 -15.77 -17.82
CA GLY A 202 -5.32 -16.99 -18.63
C GLY A 202 -4.46 -18.14 -18.07
N GLU A 203 -3.99 -19.04 -18.93
CA GLU A 203 -2.89 -19.98 -18.61
C GLU A 203 -3.14 -20.98 -17.47
N ASP A 204 -4.39 -21.41 -17.26
CA ASP A 204 -4.78 -22.34 -16.19
C ASP A 204 -4.39 -21.87 -14.76
N ARG A 205 -4.28 -20.56 -14.54
CA ARG A 205 -4.02 -19.96 -13.22
C ARG A 205 -5.14 -20.30 -12.24
N LYS A 206 -4.77 -20.76 -11.05
CA LYS A 206 -5.72 -21.18 -10.01
C LYS A 206 -5.65 -20.28 -8.80
N VAL A 207 -6.81 -20.05 -8.19
CA VAL A 207 -6.91 -19.58 -6.81
C VAL A 207 -7.11 -20.79 -5.92
N VAL A 208 -6.17 -21.00 -5.02
CA VAL A 208 -5.99 -22.21 -4.22
C VAL A 208 -6.16 -21.85 -2.76
N ARG A 209 -6.98 -22.63 -2.06
CA ARG A 209 -7.14 -22.53 -0.62
C ARG A 209 -6.28 -23.59 0.07
N PRO A 210 -5.49 -23.24 1.08
CA PRO A 210 -4.61 -24.18 1.76
C PRO A 210 -5.31 -25.42 2.34
N TRP A 211 -6.58 -25.31 2.76
CA TRP A 211 -7.37 -26.44 3.30
C TRP A 211 -8.05 -27.32 2.23
N GLU A 212 -8.00 -26.92 0.95
CA GLU A 212 -8.63 -27.66 -0.15
C GLU A 212 -7.58 -28.43 -0.99
N THR A 213 -6.33 -28.48 -0.54
CA THR A 213 -5.23 -29.06 -1.32
C THR A 213 -4.13 -29.65 -0.43
N GLU A 214 -3.38 -30.60 -0.99
CA GLU A 214 -2.14 -31.11 -0.39
C GLU A 214 -0.93 -30.39 -1.02
N PRO A 215 0.06 -29.93 -0.23
CA PRO A 215 1.23 -29.22 -0.74
C PRO A 215 1.98 -29.95 -1.86
N GLU A 216 2.09 -31.28 -1.79
CA GLU A 216 2.80 -32.11 -2.75
C GLU A 216 2.25 -32.00 -4.18
N ALA A 217 0.96 -31.71 -4.33
CA ALA A 217 0.33 -31.49 -5.64
C ALA A 217 0.88 -30.26 -6.37
N TRP A 218 1.53 -29.34 -5.65
CA TRP A 218 2.10 -28.09 -6.15
C TRP A 218 3.62 -28.14 -6.30
N ARG A 219 4.25 -29.31 -6.14
CA ARG A 219 5.67 -29.50 -6.42
C ARG A 219 6.01 -29.09 -7.86
N GLY A 220 7.06 -28.30 -8.03
CA GLY A 220 7.51 -27.76 -9.31
C GLY A 220 6.62 -26.65 -9.87
N ARG A 221 5.68 -26.12 -9.09
CA ARG A 221 4.81 -25.00 -9.46
C ARG A 221 5.26 -23.72 -8.76
N SER A 222 4.71 -22.60 -9.23
CA SER A 222 4.93 -21.27 -8.68
C SER A 222 3.66 -20.82 -7.96
N MET A 223 3.82 -20.23 -6.77
CA MET A 223 2.72 -19.74 -5.94
C MET A 223 2.94 -18.29 -5.53
N TYR A 224 1.94 -17.45 -5.79
CA TYR A 224 1.75 -16.15 -5.18
C TYR A 224 1.08 -16.34 -3.82
N ARG A 225 1.87 -16.25 -2.75
CA ARG A 225 1.44 -16.31 -1.35
C ARG A 225 0.59 -15.08 -1.05
N PHE A 226 -0.66 -15.31 -0.67
CA PHE A 226 -1.60 -14.26 -0.27
C PHE A 226 -2.12 -14.51 1.15
N PHE A 227 -1.17 -14.45 2.08
CA PHE A 227 -1.38 -14.45 3.53
C PHE A 227 -0.10 -13.95 4.21
N GLU A 228 -0.23 -13.28 5.34
CA GLU A 228 0.88 -12.69 6.10
C GLU A 228 1.58 -13.75 6.98
N LEU A 229 2.85 -13.53 7.33
CA LEU A 229 3.61 -14.54 8.09
C LEU A 229 3.23 -14.61 9.57
N PHE A 230 2.51 -13.64 10.11
CA PHE A 230 1.96 -13.76 11.48
C PHE A 230 0.81 -14.77 11.55
N ASP A 231 0.14 -15.04 10.42
CA ASP A 231 -1.06 -15.88 10.33
C ASP A 231 -0.71 -17.38 10.19
N LEU A 232 0.58 -17.74 10.13
CA LEU A 232 1.03 -19.10 9.81
C LEU A 232 0.45 -20.21 10.70
N ALA A 233 0.08 -19.88 11.95
CA ALA A 233 -0.54 -20.84 12.86
C ALA A 233 -1.97 -21.23 12.42
N GLU A 234 -2.69 -20.29 11.79
CA GLU A 234 -4.07 -20.46 11.36
C GLU A 234 -4.17 -20.91 9.89
N VAL A 235 -3.06 -20.89 9.13
CA VAL A 235 -3.04 -21.32 7.72
C VAL A 235 -2.68 -22.82 7.60
N PRO A 236 -3.61 -23.69 7.18
CA PRO A 236 -3.35 -25.12 7.03
C PRO A 236 -2.18 -25.40 6.09
N HIS A 237 -1.33 -26.35 6.47
CA HIS A 237 -0.14 -26.75 5.71
C HIS A 237 0.89 -25.63 5.42
N ALA A 238 0.75 -24.43 5.98
CA ALA A 238 1.63 -23.30 5.65
C ALA A 238 3.11 -23.63 5.88
N ARG A 239 3.45 -24.26 7.00
CA ARG A 239 4.82 -24.73 7.27
C ARG A 239 5.36 -25.65 6.17
N VAL A 240 4.55 -26.58 5.66
CA VAL A 240 4.97 -27.52 4.61
C VAL A 240 5.22 -26.77 3.30
N PHE A 241 4.32 -25.84 2.91
CA PHE A 241 4.52 -24.99 1.74
C PHE A 241 5.81 -24.16 1.87
N LEU A 242 6.07 -23.54 3.03
CA LEU A 242 7.27 -22.76 3.26
C LEU A 242 8.55 -23.61 3.20
N GLU A 243 8.53 -24.82 3.79
CA GLU A 243 9.66 -25.75 3.77
C GLU A 243 9.95 -26.27 2.35
N MET A 244 8.92 -26.61 1.58
CA MET A 244 9.07 -27.00 0.18
C MET A 244 9.70 -25.87 -0.65
N ALA A 245 9.24 -24.64 -0.46
CA ALA A 245 9.78 -23.48 -1.14
C ALA A 245 11.24 -23.20 -0.73
N ALA A 246 11.59 -23.37 0.55
CA ALA A 246 12.96 -23.24 1.05
C ALA A 246 13.91 -24.32 0.49
N ARG A 247 13.40 -25.52 0.18
CA ARG A 247 14.14 -26.61 -0.48
C ARG A 247 14.20 -26.45 -2.01
N GLY A 248 13.57 -25.42 -2.58
CA GLY A 248 13.49 -25.22 -4.03
C GLY A 248 12.57 -26.22 -4.74
N GLU A 249 11.69 -26.90 -4.00
CA GLU A 249 10.72 -27.86 -4.55
C GLU A 249 9.52 -27.16 -5.21
N MET A 250 9.34 -25.86 -4.97
CA MET A 250 8.38 -24.97 -5.60
C MET A 250 8.87 -23.52 -5.51
N GLU A 251 8.37 -22.63 -6.36
CA GLU A 251 8.59 -21.19 -6.21
C GLU A 251 7.50 -20.57 -5.33
N MET A 252 7.89 -19.65 -4.46
CA MET A 252 6.97 -18.87 -3.65
C MET A 252 7.36 -17.40 -3.63
N THR A 253 6.38 -16.54 -3.87
CA THR A 253 6.50 -15.09 -3.84
C THR A 253 5.24 -14.45 -3.25
N PRO A 254 5.30 -13.35 -2.50
CA PRO A 254 6.50 -12.78 -1.91
C PRO A 254 7.21 -13.81 -1.01
N PRO A 255 8.55 -13.75 -0.92
CA PRO A 255 9.31 -14.74 -0.17
C PRO A 255 8.94 -14.70 1.32
N PRO A 256 9.01 -15.83 2.04
CA PRO A 256 8.60 -15.90 3.45
C PRO A 256 9.67 -15.29 4.37
N ARG A 257 9.80 -13.96 4.32
CA ARG A 257 10.80 -13.17 5.05
C ARG A 257 10.11 -12.10 5.89
N ALA A 258 9.95 -12.36 7.18
CA ALA A 258 9.14 -11.53 8.06
C ALA A 258 9.59 -10.06 8.18
N PHE A 259 10.89 -9.77 8.08
CA PHE A 259 11.37 -8.38 8.10
C PHE A 259 10.84 -7.54 6.92
N VAL A 260 10.45 -8.17 5.81
CA VAL A 260 9.91 -7.48 4.63
C VAL A 260 8.47 -6.99 4.86
N GLU A 261 7.76 -7.60 5.80
CA GLU A 261 6.35 -7.27 6.15
C GLU A 261 6.26 -6.18 7.25
N GLU A 262 7.39 -5.61 7.68
CA GLU A 262 7.47 -4.62 8.76
C GLU A 262 7.28 -3.17 8.26
N LYS A 263 6.39 -2.41 8.90
CA LYS A 263 6.24 -0.96 8.67
C LYS A 263 7.40 -0.15 9.28
N LEU A 264 8.18 -0.75 10.17
CA LEU A 264 9.36 -0.15 10.82
C LEU A 264 10.35 0.44 9.83
N TRP A 265 10.42 -0.08 8.61
CA TRP A 265 11.34 0.41 7.59
C TRP A 265 11.22 1.92 7.33
N LEU A 266 10.02 2.50 7.45
CA LEU A 266 9.84 3.95 7.31
C LEU A 266 10.49 4.73 8.47
N ALA A 267 10.41 4.21 9.70
CA ALA A 267 11.08 4.80 10.87
C ALA A 267 12.61 4.60 10.80
N LEU A 268 13.07 3.43 10.34
CA LEU A 268 14.50 3.13 10.15
C LEU A 268 15.12 3.96 9.01
N TYR A 269 14.33 4.37 8.02
CA TYR A 269 14.80 5.27 6.97
C TYR A 269 15.22 6.65 7.52
N VAL A 270 14.38 7.21 8.40
CA VAL A 270 14.60 8.54 8.99
C VAL A 270 15.49 8.53 10.24
N GLU A 271 15.83 7.35 10.76
CA GLU A 271 16.71 7.19 11.92
C GLU A 271 18.09 7.82 11.67
N PRO A 272 18.50 8.85 12.43
CA PRO A 272 19.72 9.61 12.16
C PRO A 272 20.99 8.75 12.09
N SER A 273 21.09 7.72 12.93
CA SER A 273 22.25 6.82 12.95
C SER A 273 22.39 5.97 11.68
N LEU A 274 21.31 5.78 10.91
CA LEU A 274 21.28 5.02 9.66
C LEU A 274 21.43 5.92 8.42
N ARG A 275 21.47 7.24 8.56
CA ARG A 275 21.53 8.17 7.42
C ARG A 275 22.73 7.90 6.50
N GLY A 276 23.89 7.60 7.08
CA GLY A 276 25.10 7.26 6.32
C GLY A 276 24.99 5.96 5.52
N TRP A 277 24.20 4.99 5.99
CA TRP A 277 23.92 3.77 5.24
C TRP A 277 23.10 4.07 4.00
N TRP A 278 22.01 4.81 4.16
CA TRP A 278 21.10 5.14 3.06
C TRP A 278 21.79 5.96 1.97
N THR A 279 22.54 7.02 2.33
CA THR A 279 23.23 7.86 1.36
C THR A 279 24.40 7.17 0.66
N ALA A 280 24.98 6.12 1.26
CA ALA A 280 26.04 5.33 0.64
C ALA A 280 25.51 4.30 -0.38
N HIS A 281 24.27 3.83 -0.23
CA HIS A 281 23.72 2.71 -1.01
C HIS A 281 22.55 3.08 -1.93
N LEU A 282 21.95 4.25 -1.74
CA LEU A 282 20.92 4.83 -2.61
C LEU A 282 21.48 5.99 -3.42
N GLU A 283 20.96 6.15 -4.63
CA GLU A 283 21.27 7.32 -5.46
C GLU A 283 20.75 8.60 -4.80
N SER A 284 21.45 9.73 -4.98
CA SER A 284 21.08 10.99 -4.34
C SER A 284 19.65 11.45 -4.70
N ALA A 285 19.23 11.24 -5.95
CA ALA A 285 17.87 11.57 -6.39
C ALA A 285 16.79 10.69 -5.74
N VAL A 286 17.13 9.44 -5.38
CA VAL A 286 16.24 8.54 -4.63
C VAL A 286 16.13 9.01 -3.18
N VAL A 287 17.25 9.36 -2.55
CA VAL A 287 17.25 9.91 -1.18
C VAL A 287 16.42 11.20 -1.11
N GLU A 288 16.60 12.13 -2.05
CA GLU A 288 15.81 13.37 -2.09
C GLU A 288 14.31 13.10 -2.23
N LEU A 289 13.92 12.15 -3.08
CA LEU A 289 12.52 11.78 -3.26
C LEU A 289 11.93 11.14 -2.00
N LEU A 290 12.64 10.19 -1.40
CA LEU A 290 12.20 9.52 -0.17
C LEU A 290 12.14 10.49 1.01
N ASP A 291 13.07 11.43 1.15
CA ASP A 291 13.03 12.49 2.17
C ASP A 291 11.80 13.38 2.05
N ARG A 292 11.33 13.63 0.82
CA ARG A 292 10.11 14.40 0.56
C ARG A 292 8.84 13.61 0.88
N CYS A 293 8.86 12.30 0.70
CA CYS A 293 7.66 11.45 0.75
C CYS A 293 7.49 10.65 2.04
N ILE A 294 8.57 10.31 2.75
CA ILE A 294 8.50 9.56 4.01
C ILE A 294 8.40 10.55 5.18
N PRO A 295 7.29 10.56 5.93
CA PRO A 295 7.16 11.38 7.13
C PRO A 295 8.18 11.02 8.20
N GLN A 296 8.50 11.99 9.06
CA GLN A 296 9.23 11.70 10.30
C GLN A 296 8.49 10.62 11.10
N GLY A 297 9.26 9.66 11.60
CA GLY A 297 8.80 8.56 12.43
C GLY A 297 9.87 8.12 13.40
N TRP A 298 9.48 7.27 14.34
CA TRP A 298 10.30 6.83 15.46
C TRP A 298 9.93 5.39 15.83
N LEU A 299 10.95 4.62 16.22
CA LEU A 299 10.75 3.39 16.98
C LEU A 299 10.33 3.76 18.40
N VAL A 300 9.18 3.27 18.87
CA VAL A 300 8.75 3.47 20.25
C VAL A 300 9.42 2.43 21.13
N GLU A 301 10.45 2.86 21.86
CA GLU A 301 11.22 2.02 22.75
C GLU A 301 11.65 2.78 24.01
N ASP A 302 11.61 2.10 25.15
CA ASP A 302 12.14 2.61 26.41
C ASP A 302 13.64 2.37 26.48
N VAL A 303 14.42 3.36 26.04
CA VAL A 303 15.88 3.36 26.14
C VAL A 303 16.32 4.45 27.12
N PRO A 304 17.14 4.13 28.14
CA PRO A 304 17.68 5.14 29.04
C PRO A 304 18.48 6.19 28.27
N THR A 305 18.01 7.44 28.28
CA THR A 305 18.69 8.58 27.66
C THR A 305 19.32 9.48 28.73
N PRO A 306 20.43 10.19 28.42
CA PRO A 306 20.94 11.22 29.30
C PRO A 306 19.89 12.30 29.57
N GLY A 307 19.85 12.90 30.76
CA GLY A 307 18.81 13.88 31.14
C GLY A 307 18.74 15.19 30.34
N PHE A 308 19.64 15.38 29.37
CA PHE A 308 19.65 16.49 28.41
C PHE A 308 19.35 16.04 26.97
N ALA A 309 19.08 14.75 26.75
CA ALA A 309 18.69 14.23 25.46
C ALA A 309 17.22 14.54 25.19
N GLU A 310 16.88 14.57 23.90
CA GLU A 310 15.51 14.68 23.41
C GLU A 310 15.24 13.58 22.40
N ILE A 311 13.98 13.16 22.30
CA ILE A 311 13.51 12.40 21.15
C ILE A 311 13.55 13.36 19.95
N ALA A 312 14.48 13.08 19.02
CA ALA A 312 14.78 13.94 17.89
C ALA A 312 13.51 14.36 17.14
N GLY A 313 13.28 15.68 17.04
CA GLY A 313 12.13 16.26 16.34
C GLY A 313 10.84 16.36 17.17
N LEU A 314 10.76 15.76 18.36
CA LEU A 314 9.64 15.94 19.29
C LEU A 314 9.95 16.95 20.42
N GLY A 315 11.22 17.23 20.70
CA GLY A 315 11.62 18.22 21.71
C GLY A 315 11.26 17.83 23.15
N VAL A 316 11.05 16.54 23.41
CA VAL A 316 10.73 15.98 24.73
C VAL A 316 11.74 14.89 25.10
N PRO A 317 12.05 14.70 26.40
CA PRO A 317 13.15 13.82 26.82
C PRO A 317 12.87 12.33 26.65
N ASP A 318 11.59 11.93 26.74
CA ASP A 318 11.18 10.53 26.78
C ASP A 318 9.72 10.34 26.31
N TRP A 319 9.30 9.08 26.20
CA TRP A 319 7.96 8.70 25.77
C TRP A 319 6.87 9.01 26.81
N ALA A 320 7.21 9.09 28.10
CA ALA A 320 6.25 9.51 29.12
C ALA A 320 5.84 10.98 28.89
N ALA A 321 6.81 11.84 28.54
CA ALA A 321 6.56 13.21 28.13
C ALA A 321 5.75 13.28 26.82
N VAL A 322 5.96 12.37 25.87
CA VAL A 322 5.09 12.23 24.68
C VAL A 322 3.64 11.94 25.08
N GLY A 323 3.42 11.06 26.06
CA GLY A 323 2.09 10.78 26.63
C GLY A 323 1.45 12.01 27.29
N GLY A 324 2.25 12.94 27.80
CA GLY A 324 1.83 14.20 28.41
C GLY A 324 1.55 15.35 27.45
N LEU A 325 1.78 15.19 26.13
CA LEU A 325 1.60 16.26 25.14
C LEU A 325 0.15 16.76 25.08
N GLY A 326 0.02 18.08 24.95
CA GLY A 326 -1.25 18.74 24.70
C GLY A 326 -1.83 18.37 23.33
N ARG A 327 -3.14 18.58 23.14
CA ARG A 327 -3.85 18.13 21.92
C ARG A 327 -3.22 18.65 20.62
N ALA A 328 -2.77 19.91 20.60
CA ALA A 328 -2.15 20.53 19.43
C ALA A 328 -0.72 20.04 19.17
N GLU A 329 -0.07 19.43 20.15
CA GLU A 329 1.32 18.98 20.08
C GLU A 329 1.42 17.50 19.67
N ARG A 330 0.30 16.77 19.69
CA ARG A 330 0.23 15.34 19.34
C ARG A 330 -0.48 15.06 18.01
N GLU A 331 -0.09 15.80 16.99
CA GLU A 331 -0.35 15.42 15.59
C GLU A 331 0.54 14.22 15.20
N LEU A 332 0.27 13.10 15.86
CA LEU A 332 1.05 11.88 15.83
C LEU A 332 0.13 10.67 15.62
N VAL A 333 0.67 9.64 14.98
CA VAL A 333 0.04 8.35 14.75
C VAL A 333 0.90 7.26 15.38
N LEU A 334 0.31 6.51 16.29
CA LEU A 334 0.91 5.32 16.88
C LEU A 334 0.27 4.08 16.23
N LYS A 335 1.11 3.14 15.79
CA LYS A 335 0.68 1.90 15.13
C LYS A 335 1.68 0.77 15.37
N VAL A 336 1.16 -0.46 15.37
CA VAL A 336 1.98 -1.67 15.34
C VAL A 336 2.74 -1.73 14.01
N SER A 337 4.01 -2.13 14.05
CA SER A 337 4.86 -2.19 12.86
C SER A 337 4.46 -3.31 11.90
N GLY A 338 4.31 -4.53 12.40
CA GLY A 338 4.15 -5.73 11.57
C GLY A 338 4.04 -6.98 12.42
N PHE A 339 3.94 -8.13 11.77
CA PHE A 339 3.81 -9.46 12.40
C PHE A 339 2.72 -9.53 13.48
N SER A 340 1.51 -9.02 13.18
CA SER A 340 0.41 -8.96 14.14
C SER A 340 -0.94 -8.92 13.43
N ALA A 341 -1.92 -9.67 13.96
CA ALA A 341 -3.32 -9.62 13.52
C ALA A 341 -3.97 -8.23 13.73
N LEU A 342 -3.37 -7.37 14.58
CA LEU A 342 -3.81 -5.99 14.77
C LEU A 342 -3.27 -5.03 13.70
N GLY A 343 -2.27 -5.46 12.92
CA GLY A 343 -1.59 -4.65 11.91
C GLY A 343 -2.38 -4.46 10.62
N TRP A 344 -3.53 -5.14 10.47
CA TRP A 344 -4.43 -5.02 9.33
C TRP A 344 -5.70 -4.20 9.65
N GLY A 345 -6.26 -3.55 8.63
CA GLY A 345 -7.53 -2.83 8.72
C GLY A 345 -7.55 -1.65 9.71
N SER A 346 -6.39 -1.01 9.92
CA SER A 346 -6.22 0.14 10.84
C SER A 346 -6.57 -0.12 12.32
N ARG A 347 -6.73 -1.38 12.74
CA ARG A 347 -7.16 -1.75 14.11
C ARG A 347 -6.18 -1.28 15.18
N SER A 348 -4.88 -1.28 14.88
CA SER A 348 -3.83 -0.78 15.78
C SER A 348 -3.61 0.73 15.72
N VAL A 349 -4.24 1.45 14.80
CA VAL A 349 -3.95 2.88 14.57
C VAL A 349 -4.55 3.72 15.69
N ARG A 350 -3.74 4.59 16.27
CA ARG A 350 -4.14 5.56 17.31
C ARG A 350 -3.66 6.94 16.88
N ILE A 351 -4.59 7.87 16.67
CA ILE A 351 -4.30 9.25 16.28
C ILE A 351 -4.33 10.13 17.53
N GLY A 352 -3.20 10.72 17.90
CA GLY A 352 -3.05 11.38 19.20
C GLY A 352 -4.06 12.50 19.43
N HIS A 353 -4.23 13.40 18.46
CA HIS A 353 -5.12 14.55 18.59
C HIS A 353 -6.63 14.22 18.49
N ASP A 354 -6.98 12.95 18.23
CA ASP A 354 -8.35 12.42 18.29
C ASP A 354 -8.68 11.76 19.63
N LEU A 355 -7.67 11.28 20.34
CA LEU A 355 -7.84 10.67 21.66
C LEU A 355 -7.97 11.72 22.76
N SER A 356 -8.61 11.35 23.87
CA SER A 356 -8.52 12.12 25.11
C SER A 356 -7.07 12.11 25.64
N ALA A 357 -6.71 13.02 26.54
CA ALA A 357 -5.35 13.01 27.11
C ALA A 357 -5.04 11.71 27.87
N ALA A 358 -6.02 11.17 28.59
CA ALA A 358 -5.88 9.90 29.30
C ALA A 358 -5.71 8.73 28.32
N ASP A 359 -6.53 8.66 27.27
CA ASP A 359 -6.45 7.57 26.29
C ASP A 359 -5.15 7.61 25.48
N TRP A 360 -4.65 8.81 25.17
CA TRP A 360 -3.36 8.98 24.51
C TRP A 360 -2.20 8.49 25.38
N ALA A 361 -2.13 8.94 26.64
CA ALA A 361 -1.11 8.50 27.58
C ALA A 361 -1.14 6.97 27.75
N ALA A 362 -2.34 6.40 27.96
CA ALA A 362 -2.51 4.95 28.08
C ALA A 362 -2.08 4.19 26.80
N ALA A 363 -2.32 4.75 25.61
CA ALA A 363 -1.88 4.15 24.36
C ALA A 363 -0.34 4.15 24.22
N VAL A 364 0.33 5.22 24.62
CA VAL A 364 1.80 5.31 24.63
C VAL A 364 2.40 4.34 25.65
N GLU A 365 1.85 4.29 26.86
CA GLU A 365 2.27 3.33 27.90
C GLU A 365 2.11 1.87 27.44
N LEU A 366 0.98 1.54 26.81
CA LEU A 366 0.74 0.20 26.27
C LEU A 366 1.74 -0.13 25.16
N ALA A 367 2.03 0.82 24.27
CA ALA A 367 3.02 0.62 23.21
C ALA A 367 4.41 0.33 23.76
N LEU A 368 4.86 1.08 24.78
CA LEU A 368 6.13 0.82 25.45
C LEU A 368 6.17 -0.57 26.10
N ALA A 369 5.10 -0.95 26.80
CA ALA A 369 5.00 -2.25 27.45
C ALA A 369 5.04 -3.43 26.46
N GLN A 370 4.62 -3.21 25.22
CA GLN A 370 4.57 -4.23 24.17
C GLN A 370 5.78 -4.21 23.22
N ALA A 371 6.57 -3.13 23.19
CA ALA A 371 7.59 -2.87 22.17
C ALA A 371 8.63 -4.00 21.97
N GLN A 372 8.91 -4.80 23.01
CA GLN A 372 9.87 -5.92 22.93
C GLN A 372 9.31 -7.17 22.23
N VAL A 373 7.98 -7.32 22.18
CA VAL A 373 7.30 -8.47 21.54
C VAL A 373 6.49 -8.05 20.32
N GLN A 374 6.08 -6.79 20.25
CA GLN A 374 5.33 -6.24 19.14
C GLN A 374 5.86 -4.83 18.89
N PRO A 375 6.82 -4.67 17.96
CA PRO A 375 7.41 -3.37 17.69
C PRO A 375 6.35 -2.34 17.30
N GLN A 376 6.51 -1.13 17.83
CA GLN A 376 5.58 -0.02 17.68
C GLN A 376 6.27 1.14 16.95
N VAL A 377 5.54 1.78 16.06
CA VAL A 377 6.00 2.94 15.30
C VAL A 377 5.16 4.14 15.68
N MET A 378 5.84 5.23 16.04
CA MET A 378 5.26 6.56 16.07
C MET A 378 5.57 7.25 14.74
N GLN A 379 4.60 7.95 14.17
CA GLN A 379 4.78 8.70 12.93
C GLN A 379 4.10 10.06 13.05
N ARG A 380 4.68 11.09 12.42
CA ARG A 380 4.02 12.39 12.31
C ARG A 380 2.73 12.25 11.49
N PHE A 381 1.63 12.78 11.99
CA PHE A 381 0.37 12.80 11.26
C PHE A 381 0.43 13.83 10.13
N HIS A 382 0.00 13.46 8.94
CA HIS A 382 -0.15 14.38 7.82
C HIS A 382 -1.62 14.42 7.41
N THR A 383 -2.20 15.61 7.47
CA THR A 383 -3.57 15.86 7.04
C THR A 383 -3.64 15.80 5.52
N GLY A 384 -4.47 14.89 4.98
CA GLY A 384 -4.72 14.87 3.54
C GLY A 384 -5.45 16.14 3.10
N ARG A 385 -5.17 16.69 1.92
CA ARG A 385 -5.89 17.88 1.43
C ARG A 385 -7.36 17.56 1.16
N VAL A 386 -8.21 18.57 1.25
CA VAL A 386 -9.62 18.43 0.89
C VAL A 386 -9.78 18.70 -0.61
N VAL A 387 -10.43 17.77 -1.30
CA VAL A 387 -10.78 17.86 -2.72
C VAL A 387 -12.30 17.74 -2.89
N GLN A 388 -12.84 18.25 -3.99
CA GLN A 388 -14.23 18.00 -4.38
C GLN A 388 -14.24 16.87 -5.41
N HIS A 389 -15.05 15.85 -5.19
CA HIS A 389 -15.22 14.75 -6.14
C HIS A 389 -16.69 14.35 -6.28
N PRO A 390 -17.20 14.09 -7.49
CA PRO A 390 -18.59 13.67 -7.67
C PRO A 390 -18.80 12.28 -7.06
N ALA A 391 -19.84 12.15 -6.24
CA ALA A 391 -20.37 10.88 -5.74
C ALA A 391 -21.76 10.65 -6.33
N TRP A 392 -22.01 9.46 -6.86
CA TRP A 392 -23.32 9.10 -7.41
C TRP A 392 -24.35 8.90 -6.29
N LYS A 393 -25.56 9.44 -6.47
CA LYS A 393 -26.72 9.26 -5.58
C LYS A 393 -27.82 8.51 -6.31
N ASP A 394 -27.93 7.21 -6.04
CA ASP A 394 -28.88 6.32 -6.69
C ASP A 394 -30.33 6.79 -6.53
N GLU A 395 -30.71 7.31 -5.36
CA GLU A 395 -32.09 7.74 -5.10
C GLU A 395 -32.49 8.98 -5.91
N LEU A 396 -31.51 9.77 -6.33
CA LEU A 396 -31.71 11.03 -7.04
C LEU A 396 -31.36 10.93 -8.53
N GLY A 397 -30.64 9.90 -8.95
CA GLY A 397 -30.15 9.76 -10.33
C GLY A 397 -29.17 10.87 -10.74
N ILE A 398 -28.42 11.45 -9.79
CA ILE A 398 -27.47 12.54 -10.04
C ILE A 398 -26.16 12.33 -9.28
N SER A 399 -25.11 13.02 -9.73
CA SER A 399 -23.85 13.16 -9.01
C SER A 399 -23.85 14.41 -8.14
N LEU A 400 -23.36 14.31 -6.91
CA LEU A 400 -23.13 15.45 -6.03
C LEU A 400 -21.64 15.59 -5.71
N GLN A 401 -21.12 16.81 -5.75
CA GLN A 401 -19.75 17.08 -5.32
C GLN A 401 -19.64 16.89 -3.81
N VAL A 402 -18.73 16.02 -3.39
CA VAL A 402 -18.48 15.69 -1.98
C VAL A 402 -17.08 16.14 -1.58
N PRO A 403 -16.95 16.98 -0.55
CA PRO A 403 -15.66 17.27 0.08
C PRO A 403 -15.03 15.98 0.61
N SER A 404 -13.81 15.69 0.16
CA SER A 404 -13.17 14.39 0.35
C SER A 404 -11.68 14.52 0.66
N ARG A 405 -11.11 13.50 1.31
CA ARG A 405 -9.65 13.27 1.44
C ARG A 405 -9.28 11.97 0.74
N VAL A 406 -8.07 11.89 0.23
CA VAL A 406 -7.68 10.81 -0.69
C VAL A 406 -6.46 10.06 -0.19
N ARG A 407 -6.57 8.74 -0.18
CA ARG A 407 -5.43 7.83 -0.13
C ARG A 407 -5.20 7.24 -1.51
N LEU A 408 -3.97 7.37 -2.02
CA LEU A 408 -3.54 6.78 -3.28
C LEU A 408 -2.75 5.50 -2.99
N CYS A 409 -3.03 4.45 -3.74
CA CYS A 409 -2.34 3.17 -3.69
C CYS A 409 -1.83 2.85 -5.11
N PRO A 410 -0.66 3.38 -5.52
CA PRO A 410 -0.04 3.00 -6.77
C PRO A 410 0.50 1.57 -6.70
N TYR A 411 0.32 0.81 -7.77
CA TYR A 411 0.84 -0.55 -7.89
C TYR A 411 2.04 -0.57 -8.82
N TYR A 412 3.21 -0.88 -8.26
CA TYR A 412 4.42 -1.06 -9.02
C TYR A 412 4.76 -2.54 -9.14
N PHE A 413 5.05 -2.96 -10.37
CA PHE A 413 5.42 -4.34 -10.69
C PHE A 413 6.89 -4.40 -11.06
N VAL A 414 7.63 -5.26 -10.36
CA VAL A 414 9.02 -5.59 -10.67
C VAL A 414 9.02 -6.85 -11.54
N PRO A 415 9.37 -6.76 -12.83
CA PRO A 415 9.37 -7.94 -13.70
C PRO A 415 10.26 -9.07 -13.16
N LYS A 416 9.86 -10.34 -13.35
CA LYS A 416 10.66 -11.52 -12.95
C LYS A 416 11.98 -11.59 -13.74
N GLU A 417 11.91 -11.26 -15.02
CA GLU A 417 13.07 -11.10 -15.89
C GLU A 417 13.65 -9.68 -15.78
N ALA A 418 14.88 -9.47 -16.28
CA ALA A 418 15.50 -8.14 -16.26
C ALA A 418 14.61 -7.10 -16.95
N GLY A 419 14.18 -6.09 -16.20
CA GLY A 419 13.27 -5.06 -16.68
C GLY A 419 13.15 -3.90 -15.72
N GLN A 420 12.55 -2.80 -16.19
CA GLN A 420 12.26 -1.64 -15.37
C GLN A 420 10.98 -1.86 -14.55
N VAL A 421 10.95 -1.30 -13.35
CA VAL A 421 9.75 -1.26 -12.51
C VAL A 421 8.63 -0.53 -13.26
N ARG A 422 7.44 -1.13 -13.33
CA ARG A 422 6.30 -0.58 -14.07
C ARG A 422 5.21 -0.11 -13.13
N LEU A 423 4.72 1.10 -13.31
CA LEU A 423 3.47 1.57 -12.69
C LEU A 423 2.28 1.00 -13.47
N GLY A 424 1.57 0.03 -12.91
CA GLY A 424 0.43 -0.61 -13.59
C GLY A 424 -0.89 0.15 -13.43
N GLY A 425 -1.04 0.92 -12.35
CA GLY A 425 -2.24 1.68 -12.05
C GLY A 425 -2.18 2.30 -10.65
N VAL A 426 -3.14 3.19 -10.36
CA VAL A 426 -3.26 3.84 -9.06
C VAL A 426 -4.70 3.77 -8.61
N LEU A 427 -4.92 3.18 -7.43
CA LEU A 427 -6.23 3.14 -6.79
C LEU A 427 -6.35 4.32 -5.83
N ALA A 428 -7.38 5.15 -5.99
CA ALA A 428 -7.77 6.17 -5.04
C ALA A 428 -8.91 5.64 -4.15
N ALA A 429 -8.69 5.68 -2.84
CA ALA A 429 -9.77 5.65 -1.86
C ALA A 429 -10.11 7.11 -1.51
N VAL A 430 -11.24 7.58 -2.03
CA VAL A 430 -11.74 8.95 -1.83
C VAL A 430 -12.78 8.92 -0.72
N CYS A 431 -12.37 9.30 0.48
CA CYS A 431 -13.19 9.25 1.69
C CYS A 431 -13.79 10.63 1.99
N PRO A 432 -14.96 10.71 2.64
CA PRO A 432 -15.50 11.97 3.14
C PRO A 432 -14.48 12.78 3.99
N GLU A 433 -14.53 14.11 3.94
CA GLU A 433 -13.51 14.98 4.55
C GLU A 433 -13.35 14.86 6.07
N ASP A 434 -14.38 14.37 6.77
CA ASP A 434 -14.39 14.10 8.21
C ASP A 434 -13.54 12.87 8.58
N LYS A 435 -13.21 12.02 7.61
CA LYS A 435 -12.36 10.85 7.83
C LYS A 435 -10.90 11.22 7.92
N LYS A 436 -10.23 10.65 8.92
CA LYS A 436 -8.79 10.78 9.15
C LYS A 436 -8.01 9.52 8.85
N ILE A 437 -8.60 8.36 9.12
CA ILE A 437 -8.09 7.07 8.64
C ILE A 437 -8.71 6.85 7.27
N LEU A 438 -7.87 6.85 6.24
CA LEU A 438 -8.30 6.73 4.85
C LEU A 438 -8.10 5.28 4.40
N HIS A 439 -9.19 4.58 4.10
CA HIS A 439 -9.18 3.22 3.59
C HIS A 439 -10.47 2.94 2.80
N GLY A 440 -10.54 1.80 2.11
CA GLY A 440 -11.80 1.36 1.49
C GLY A 440 -12.87 1.09 2.55
N MET A 441 -13.92 1.90 2.57
CA MET A 441 -15.05 1.86 3.49
C MET A 441 -16.34 2.15 2.73
N ARG A 442 -17.50 1.84 3.34
CA ARG A 442 -18.81 1.93 2.67
C ARG A 442 -19.15 3.32 2.13
N ASP A 443 -18.68 4.36 2.80
CA ASP A 443 -18.86 5.77 2.45
C ASP A 443 -17.72 6.33 1.57
N ALA A 444 -16.69 5.54 1.25
CA ALA A 444 -15.63 5.94 0.33
C ALA A 444 -15.98 5.60 -1.12
N MET A 445 -15.36 6.30 -2.06
CA MET A 445 -15.34 5.93 -3.48
C MET A 445 -14.01 5.25 -3.81
N MET A 446 -14.05 4.09 -4.45
CA MET A 446 -12.87 3.35 -4.92
C MET A 446 -12.72 3.57 -6.42
N LEU A 447 -11.69 4.32 -6.84
CA LEU A 447 -11.58 4.86 -8.20
C LEU A 447 -10.20 4.61 -8.79
N PRO A 448 -10.09 4.36 -10.11
CA PRO A 448 -8.80 4.46 -10.77
C PRO A 448 -8.41 5.94 -10.84
N CYS A 449 -7.11 6.24 -10.83
CA CYS A 449 -6.64 7.59 -11.10
C CYS A 449 -6.43 7.83 -12.60
N CYS A 450 -6.68 9.04 -13.05
CA CYS A 450 -6.40 9.50 -14.41
C CYS A 450 -5.42 10.68 -14.41
N ASP A 451 -4.79 10.93 -15.56
CA ASP A 451 -4.00 12.13 -15.76
C ASP A 451 -4.93 13.34 -15.90
N GLY A 452 -4.96 14.19 -14.87
CA GLY A 452 -5.80 15.39 -14.83
C GLY A 452 -5.27 16.53 -15.69
N GLY A 453 -4.11 16.38 -16.34
CA GLY A 453 -3.55 17.36 -17.27
C GLY A 453 -4.09 17.26 -18.71
N ALA A 454 -4.92 16.25 -19.01
CA ALA A 454 -5.42 15.96 -20.36
C ALA A 454 -6.93 16.24 -20.54
N ALA A 455 -7.50 17.17 -19.76
CA ALA A 455 -8.88 17.63 -19.89
C ALA A 455 -8.93 19.08 -20.38
#